data_AF-A4XFM0-F1
#
_entry.id   AF-A4XFM0-F1
#
_cell.length_a   1.000
_cell.length_b   1.000
_cell.length_c   1.000
_cell.angle_alpha   90.00
_cell.angle_beta   90.00
_cell.angle_gamma   90.00
#
_symmetry.space_group_name_H-M   'P 1'
#
loop_
_entity.id
_entity.type
_entity.pdbx_description
1 polymer ?
#
loop_
_entity_poly.entity_id
_entity_poly.type
_entity_poly.pdbx_seq_one_letter_code
_entity_poly.pdbx_strand_id
1 'polypeptide(L)'
;MNKVLAEICKEKGLTDEEIKRLVKERPNQVSAEFSMLNGLKEKELLDDKFSVSIIHSDTPDGIMAALINKKVIELIFEGSIVFMAEVEDVDVSNEVKLQRSLGNFMQVVAKELLKGSKETTFFAPIGGYKYMTYLGYVAGALFGYPSGYMYEKDQELLVVPPIPIEINFDLIAKNKNFIANLLKTGQ
;
A
#
# COMPACT_ATOMS: atom_id res chain seq x y z
N MET A 1 -9.89 17.94 2.47
CA MET A 1 -8.50 17.67 2.02
C MET A 1 -8.21 18.07 0.57
N ASN A 2 -8.97 17.66 -0.45
CA ASN A 2 -8.66 18.03 -1.86
C ASN A 2 -8.52 19.54 -2.11
N LYS A 3 -9.37 20.36 -1.48
CA LYS A 3 -9.25 21.82 -1.52
C LYS A 3 -7.94 22.32 -0.88
N VAL A 4 -7.53 21.71 0.23
CA VAL A 4 -6.28 22.01 0.93
C VAL A 4 -5.07 21.67 0.05
N LEU A 5 -5.08 20.50 -0.61
CA LEU A 5 -4.01 20.18 -1.58
C LEU A 5 -3.96 21.17 -2.73
N ALA A 6 -5.11 21.59 -3.27
CA ALA A 6 -5.15 22.59 -4.33
C ALA A 6 -4.62 23.96 -3.87
N GLU A 7 -4.95 24.39 -2.64
CA GLU A 7 -4.41 25.60 -2.02
C GLU A 7 -2.91 25.51 -1.83
N ILE A 8 -2.39 24.41 -1.28
CA ILE A 8 -0.95 24.17 -1.11
C ILE A 8 -0.23 24.19 -2.46
N CYS A 9 -0.76 23.52 -3.48
CA CYS A 9 -0.18 23.54 -4.82
C CYS A 9 -0.12 24.95 -5.37
N LYS A 10 -1.19 25.72 -5.20
CA LYS A 10 -1.26 27.13 -5.63
C LYS A 10 -0.25 28.01 -4.89
N GLU A 11 -0.18 27.91 -3.57
CA GLU A 11 0.77 28.67 -2.74
C GLU A 11 2.22 28.35 -3.06
N LYS A 12 2.51 27.08 -3.41
CA LYS A 12 3.84 26.61 -3.78
C LYS A 12 4.16 26.80 -5.27
N GLY A 13 3.22 27.30 -6.09
CA GLY A 13 3.40 27.42 -7.53
C GLY A 13 3.51 26.09 -8.28
N LEU A 14 3.04 24.99 -7.68
CA LEU A 14 3.08 23.63 -8.24
C LEU A 14 1.91 23.43 -9.21
N THR A 15 2.08 23.93 -10.43
CA THR A 15 1.19 23.60 -11.56
C THR A 15 1.44 22.16 -12.01
N ASP A 16 0.51 21.59 -12.80
CA ASP A 16 0.68 20.24 -13.34
C ASP A 16 1.93 20.13 -14.22
N GLU A 17 2.24 21.17 -15.00
CA GLU A 17 3.46 21.23 -15.81
C GLU A 17 4.73 21.32 -14.96
N GLU A 18 4.68 22.07 -13.85
CA GLU A 18 5.79 22.16 -12.92
C GLU A 18 6.03 20.82 -12.21
N ILE A 19 4.97 20.12 -11.80
CA ILE A 19 5.07 18.78 -11.22
C ILE A 19 5.71 17.82 -12.22
N LYS A 20 5.23 17.81 -13.47
CA LYS A 20 5.82 17.00 -14.55
C LYS A 20 7.31 17.30 -14.76
N ARG A 21 7.68 18.59 -14.75
CA ARG A 21 9.07 19.03 -14.86
C ARG A 21 9.92 18.49 -13.70
N LEU A 22 9.47 18.67 -12.45
CA LEU A 22 10.18 18.22 -11.25
C LEU A 22 10.37 16.69 -11.22
N VAL A 23 9.32 15.94 -11.56
CA VAL A 23 9.39 14.48 -11.67
C VAL A 23 10.40 14.07 -12.74
N LYS A 24 10.42 14.73 -13.90
CA LYS A 24 11.38 14.43 -14.97
C LYS A 24 12.83 14.74 -14.56
N GLU A 25 13.04 15.82 -13.81
CA GLU A 25 14.37 16.20 -13.33
C GLU A 25 14.90 15.26 -12.25
N ARG A 26 14.01 14.72 -11.41
CA ARG A 26 14.38 13.89 -10.25
C ARG A 26 13.40 12.72 -10.05
N PRO A 27 13.31 11.76 -10.99
CA PRO A 27 12.29 10.71 -10.97
C PRO A 27 12.38 9.80 -9.74
N ASN A 28 13.58 9.66 -9.18
CA ASN A 28 13.88 8.80 -8.03
C ASN A 28 13.78 9.52 -6.67
N GLN A 29 13.36 10.79 -6.66
CA GLN A 29 13.23 11.60 -5.44
C GLN A 29 11.81 12.12 -5.23
N VAL A 30 10.82 11.46 -5.84
CA VAL A 30 9.40 11.83 -5.72
C VAL A 30 8.81 11.22 -4.46
N SER A 31 8.75 9.90 -4.39
CA SER A 31 8.29 9.11 -3.26
C SER A 31 8.68 7.64 -3.47
N ALA A 32 8.66 6.84 -2.41
CA ALA A 32 8.95 5.41 -2.52
C ALA A 32 7.85 4.68 -3.33
N GLU A 33 6.60 5.12 -3.21
CA GLU A 33 5.46 4.62 -3.97
C GLU A 33 5.62 4.89 -5.47
N PHE A 34 6.07 6.08 -5.83
CA PHE A 34 6.31 6.46 -7.23
C PHE A 34 7.50 5.69 -7.82
N SER A 35 8.62 5.58 -7.08
CA SER A 35 9.78 4.78 -7.52
C SER A 35 9.38 3.33 -7.82
N MET A 36 8.46 2.76 -7.06
CA MET A 36 7.99 1.38 -7.28
C MET A 36 7.21 1.21 -8.58
N LEU A 37 6.39 2.19 -8.96
CA LEU A 37 5.73 2.19 -10.27
C LEU A 37 6.73 2.36 -11.41
N ASN A 38 7.75 3.20 -11.25
CA ASN A 38 8.84 3.30 -12.23
C ASN A 38 9.57 1.96 -12.38
N GLY A 39 9.93 1.32 -11.28
CA GLY A 39 10.61 0.02 -11.32
C GLY A 39 9.76 -1.07 -11.96
N LEU A 40 8.43 -1.07 -11.73
CA LEU A 40 7.51 -1.99 -12.41
C LEU A 40 7.46 -1.71 -13.92
N LYS A 41 7.40 -0.44 -14.32
CA LYS A 41 7.42 -0.03 -15.73
C LYS A 41 8.73 -0.41 -16.42
N GLU A 42 9.87 -0.16 -15.78
CA GLU A 42 11.20 -0.51 -16.31
C GLU A 42 11.42 -2.01 -16.49
N LYS A 43 10.77 -2.83 -15.65
CA LYS A 43 10.76 -4.29 -15.79
C LYS A 43 9.66 -4.84 -16.71
N GLU A 44 8.90 -3.97 -17.39
CA GLU A 44 7.79 -4.36 -18.26
C GLU A 44 6.69 -5.16 -17.51
N LEU A 45 6.50 -4.88 -16.22
CA LEU A 45 5.48 -5.50 -15.34
C LEU A 45 4.23 -4.63 -15.17
N LEU A 46 4.20 -3.45 -15.81
CA LEU A 46 3.11 -2.49 -15.72
C LEU A 46 2.54 -2.21 -17.11
N ASP A 47 1.25 -2.51 -17.30
CA ASP A 47 0.52 -2.19 -18.53
C ASP A 47 0.30 -0.67 -18.68
N ASP A 48 0.01 -0.23 -19.91
CA ASP A 48 -0.32 1.18 -20.22
C ASP A 48 -1.57 1.66 -19.46
N LYS A 49 -2.51 0.75 -19.17
CA LYS A 49 -3.72 1.02 -18.39
C LYS A 49 -3.75 0.13 -17.16
N PHE A 50 -3.66 0.74 -16.00
CA PHE A 50 -3.60 0.04 -14.74
C PHE A 50 -4.32 0.80 -13.63
N SER A 51 -4.61 0.11 -12.54
CA SER A 51 -5.13 0.72 -11.32
C SER A 51 -4.14 0.60 -10.18
N VAL A 52 -4.11 1.62 -9.33
CA VAL A 52 -3.32 1.63 -8.08
C VAL A 52 -4.26 1.82 -6.91
N SER A 53 -4.18 0.94 -5.92
CA SER A 53 -4.82 1.18 -4.61
C SER A 53 -3.77 1.64 -3.61
N ILE A 54 -3.83 2.91 -3.22
CA ILE A 54 -2.98 3.47 -2.16
C ILE A 54 -3.67 3.21 -0.82
N ILE A 55 -3.04 2.39 0.02
CA ILE A 55 -3.49 2.12 1.38
C ILE A 55 -2.86 3.17 2.30
N HIS A 56 -3.68 3.92 3.05
CA HIS A 56 -3.20 4.98 3.94
C HIS A 56 -3.94 4.96 5.29
N SER A 57 -3.31 5.50 6.33
CA SER A 57 -3.99 5.75 7.60
C SER A 57 -4.96 6.93 7.50
N ASP A 58 -5.93 6.97 8.40
CA ASP A 58 -6.85 8.09 8.64
C ASP A 58 -6.19 9.34 9.26
N THR A 59 -4.87 9.31 9.47
CA THR A 59 -4.11 10.46 9.96
C THR A 59 -3.97 11.55 8.90
N PRO A 60 -3.86 12.85 9.30
CA PRO A 60 -3.68 13.94 8.35
C PRO A 60 -2.49 13.75 7.40
N ASP A 61 -1.35 13.27 7.94
CA ASP A 61 -0.15 13.00 7.15
C ASP A 61 -0.35 11.85 6.16
N GLY A 62 -1.01 10.76 6.59
CA GLY A 62 -1.31 9.62 5.72
C GLY A 62 -2.23 10.01 4.56
N ILE A 63 -3.29 10.76 4.85
CA ILE A 63 -4.23 11.22 3.82
C ILE A 63 -3.53 12.22 2.87
N MET A 64 -2.73 13.14 3.38
CA MET A 64 -2.03 14.12 2.53
C MET A 64 -0.99 13.45 1.63
N ALA A 65 -0.21 12.50 2.16
CA ALA A 65 0.74 11.72 1.38
C ALA A 65 0.05 10.91 0.28
N ALA A 66 -1.09 10.27 0.58
CA ALA A 66 -1.88 9.53 -0.41
C ALA A 66 -2.41 10.44 -1.52
N LEU A 67 -2.89 11.64 -1.17
CA LEU A 67 -3.41 12.61 -2.13
C LEU A 67 -2.32 13.17 -3.07
N ILE A 68 -1.14 13.47 -2.53
CA ILE A 68 0.00 13.92 -3.33
C ILE A 68 0.43 12.81 -4.29
N ASN A 69 0.62 11.57 -3.78
CA ASN A 69 0.97 10.42 -4.61
C ASN A 69 -0.08 10.18 -5.70
N LYS A 70 -1.37 10.22 -5.35
CA LYS A 70 -2.46 10.12 -6.33
C LYS A 70 -2.32 11.15 -7.44
N LYS A 71 -2.16 12.43 -7.10
CA LYS A 71 -2.02 13.51 -8.09
C LYS A 71 -0.81 13.28 -9.00
N VAL A 72 0.34 12.91 -8.43
CA VAL A 72 1.56 12.70 -9.22
C VAL A 72 1.44 11.47 -10.12
N ILE A 73 0.90 10.36 -9.62
CA ILE A 73 0.73 9.13 -10.40
C ILE A 73 -0.21 9.36 -11.59
N GLU A 74 -1.39 9.96 -11.34
CA GLU A 74 -2.39 10.23 -12.40
C GLU A 74 -1.86 11.22 -13.46
N LEU A 75 -0.98 12.15 -13.06
CA LEU A 75 -0.36 13.11 -13.99
C LEU A 75 0.76 12.52 -14.85
N ILE A 76 1.50 11.54 -14.35
CA ILE A 76 2.70 11.00 -15.01
C ILE A 76 2.39 9.70 -15.77
N PHE A 77 1.55 8.85 -15.20
CA PHE A 77 1.12 7.61 -15.82
C PHE A 77 -0.26 7.81 -16.46
N GLU A 78 -0.25 8.35 -17.67
CA GLU A 78 -1.46 8.52 -18.48
C GLU A 78 -2.18 7.17 -18.64
N GLY A 79 -3.45 7.11 -18.23
CA GLY A 79 -4.24 5.86 -18.24
C GLY A 79 -4.29 5.12 -16.90
N SER A 80 -3.56 5.59 -15.88
CA SER A 80 -3.70 5.08 -14.52
C SER A 80 -5.00 5.54 -13.84
N ILE A 81 -5.55 4.69 -12.97
CA ILE A 81 -6.66 5.03 -12.08
C ILE A 81 -6.21 4.80 -10.64
N VAL A 82 -6.21 5.84 -9.80
CA VAL A 82 -5.74 5.73 -8.42
C VAL A 82 -6.90 5.75 -7.43
N PHE A 83 -7.05 4.66 -6.70
CA PHE A 83 -7.97 4.50 -5.58
C PHE A 83 -7.25 4.78 -4.26
N MET A 84 -8.00 5.28 -3.28
CA MET A 84 -7.52 5.46 -1.91
C MET A 84 -8.30 4.50 -1.01
N ALA A 85 -7.58 3.69 -0.25
CA ALA A 85 -8.12 2.73 0.69
C ALA A 85 -7.64 3.14 2.10
N GLU A 86 -8.58 3.58 2.92
CA GLU A 86 -8.28 4.06 4.27
C GLU A 86 -8.22 2.90 5.26
N VAL A 87 -7.29 3.02 6.21
CA VAL A 87 -7.18 2.18 7.41
C VAL A 87 -7.44 3.08 8.62
N GLU A 88 -8.56 2.84 9.28
CA GLU A 88 -8.99 3.59 10.45
C GLU A 88 -8.20 3.21 11.72
N ASP A 89 -8.12 4.15 12.66
CA ASP A 89 -7.63 3.96 14.03
C ASP A 89 -6.15 3.49 14.12
N VAL A 90 -5.30 3.88 13.18
CA VAL A 90 -3.87 3.54 13.24
C VAL A 90 -3.18 4.36 14.34
N ASP A 91 -3.13 3.81 15.55
CA ASP A 91 -2.44 4.38 16.71
C ASP A 91 -1.36 3.43 17.24
N VAL A 92 -0.10 3.82 17.04
CA VAL A 92 1.08 3.03 17.44
C VAL A 92 1.50 3.27 18.88
N SER A 93 0.95 4.31 19.50
CA SER A 93 1.24 4.71 20.87
C SER A 93 0.37 3.98 21.89
N ASN A 94 -0.69 3.30 21.42
CA ASN A 94 -1.64 2.57 22.24
C ASN A 94 -1.72 1.10 21.78
N GLU A 95 -1.22 0.18 22.61
CA GLU A 95 -1.12 -1.25 22.28
C GLU A 95 -2.48 -1.90 21.94
N VAL A 96 -3.54 -1.57 22.68
CA VAL A 96 -4.88 -2.14 22.46
C VAL A 96 -5.46 -1.67 21.12
N LYS A 97 -5.30 -0.37 20.81
CA LYS A 97 -5.71 0.18 19.52
C LYS A 97 -4.85 -0.37 18.38
N LEU A 98 -3.54 -0.52 18.61
CA LEU A 98 -2.63 -1.09 17.64
C LEU A 98 -3.09 -2.50 17.24
N GLN A 99 -3.38 -3.39 18.18
CA GLN A 99 -3.82 -4.75 17.83
C GLN A 99 -5.08 -4.77 16.94
N ARG A 100 -6.04 -3.87 17.21
CA ARG A 100 -7.25 -3.73 16.38
C ARG A 100 -6.92 -3.15 15.00
N SER A 101 -6.07 -2.13 14.93
CA SER A 101 -5.69 -1.49 13.67
C SER A 101 -4.86 -2.41 12.78
N LEU A 102 -4.07 -3.35 13.34
CA LEU A 102 -3.39 -4.39 12.58
C LEU A 102 -4.38 -5.34 11.89
N GLY A 103 -5.44 -5.74 12.58
CA GLY A 103 -6.51 -6.55 12.01
C GLY A 103 -7.25 -5.82 10.89
N ASN A 104 -7.61 -4.55 11.12
CA ASN A 104 -8.25 -3.70 10.12
C ASN A 104 -7.35 -3.49 8.90
N PHE A 105 -6.06 -3.21 9.12
CA PHE A 105 -5.07 -3.08 8.06
C PHE A 105 -4.99 -4.34 7.19
N MET A 106 -4.86 -5.52 7.81
CA MET A 106 -4.82 -6.78 7.06
C MET A 106 -6.12 -7.04 6.28
N GLN A 107 -7.27 -6.65 6.83
CA GLN A 107 -8.56 -6.75 6.13
C GLN A 107 -8.61 -5.82 4.92
N VAL A 108 -8.13 -4.58 5.04
CA VAL A 108 -8.05 -3.62 3.92
C VAL A 108 -7.09 -4.12 2.84
N VAL A 109 -5.89 -4.58 3.22
CA VAL A 109 -4.93 -5.18 2.29
C VAL A 109 -5.56 -6.35 1.54
N ALA A 110 -6.16 -7.31 2.25
CA ALA A 110 -6.81 -8.45 1.62
C ALA A 110 -7.94 -8.02 0.67
N LYS A 111 -8.79 -7.08 1.09
CA LYS A 111 -9.89 -6.56 0.26
C LYS A 111 -9.38 -5.91 -1.02
N GLU A 112 -8.30 -5.12 -0.95
CA GLU A 112 -7.74 -4.45 -2.13
C GLU A 112 -7.06 -5.44 -3.07
N LEU A 113 -6.31 -6.42 -2.54
CA LEU A 113 -5.68 -7.47 -3.34
C LEU A 113 -6.72 -8.32 -4.08
N LEU A 114 -7.81 -8.71 -3.41
CA LEU A 114 -8.88 -9.53 -3.97
C LEU A 114 -9.70 -8.83 -5.07
N LYS A 115 -9.47 -7.55 -5.35
CA LYS A 115 -10.06 -6.87 -6.53
C LYS A 115 -9.44 -7.35 -7.85
N GLY A 116 -8.22 -7.86 -7.82
CA GLY A 116 -7.52 -8.40 -8.98
C GLY A 116 -7.10 -9.86 -8.79
N SER A 117 -6.51 -10.46 -9.83
CA SER A 117 -5.95 -11.82 -9.75
C SER A 117 -4.45 -11.78 -9.42
N LYS A 118 -3.90 -12.90 -8.96
CA LYS A 118 -2.46 -13.05 -8.65
C LYS A 118 -1.57 -12.86 -9.88
N GLU A 119 -2.11 -13.03 -11.09
CA GLU A 119 -1.42 -12.83 -12.36
C GLU A 119 -1.35 -11.35 -12.78
N THR A 120 -2.27 -10.51 -12.29
CA THR A 120 -2.40 -9.10 -12.73
C THR A 120 -2.21 -8.10 -11.60
N THR A 121 -1.93 -8.58 -10.38
CA THR A 121 -1.86 -7.76 -9.17
C THR A 121 -0.50 -7.91 -8.53
N PHE A 122 0.14 -6.77 -8.29
CA PHE A 122 1.43 -6.69 -7.62
C PHE A 122 1.24 -6.02 -6.26
N PHE A 123 1.68 -6.70 -5.19
CA PHE A 123 1.59 -6.14 -3.85
C PHE A 123 2.87 -5.39 -3.49
N ALA A 124 2.75 -4.10 -3.19
CA ALA A 124 3.90 -3.26 -2.90
C ALA A 124 3.82 -2.71 -1.46
N PRO A 125 4.20 -3.50 -0.44
CA PRO A 125 4.27 -3.04 0.94
C PRO A 125 5.47 -2.11 1.11
N ILE A 126 5.29 -0.84 0.73
CA ILE A 126 6.33 0.18 0.71
C ILE A 126 6.02 1.19 1.81
N GLY A 127 7.05 1.60 2.55
CA GLY A 127 6.90 2.58 3.63
C GLY A 127 6.05 2.08 4.80
N GLY A 128 5.61 3.03 5.63
CA GLY A 128 4.84 2.74 6.83
C GLY A 128 5.65 2.10 7.96
N TYR A 129 4.95 1.62 8.97
CA TYR A 129 5.58 0.95 10.11
C TYR A 129 5.99 -0.47 9.75
N LYS A 130 7.19 -0.89 10.19
CA LYS A 130 7.78 -2.21 9.87
C LYS A 130 6.84 -3.39 10.13
N TYR A 131 6.04 -3.33 11.19
CA TYR A 131 5.08 -4.40 11.50
C TYR A 131 3.90 -4.43 10.52
N MET A 132 3.45 -3.29 9.98
CA MET A 132 2.41 -3.24 8.94
C MET A 132 2.98 -3.76 7.63
N THR A 133 4.19 -3.37 7.27
CA THR A 133 4.89 -3.93 6.10
C THR A 133 4.97 -5.46 6.20
N TYR A 134 5.41 -5.98 7.34
CA TYR A 134 5.48 -7.42 7.60
C TYR A 134 4.12 -8.13 7.50
N LEU A 135 3.09 -7.63 8.19
CA LEU A 135 1.75 -8.24 8.15
C LEU A 135 1.11 -8.13 6.76
N GLY A 136 1.41 -7.06 6.03
CA GLY A 136 1.02 -6.90 4.64
C GLY A 136 1.62 -8.00 3.79
N TYR A 137 2.93 -8.26 3.92
CA TYR A 137 3.59 -9.36 3.21
C TYR A 137 2.94 -10.71 3.52
N VAL A 138 2.61 -10.97 4.80
CA VAL A 138 1.91 -12.20 5.20
C VAL A 138 0.54 -12.29 4.52
N ALA A 139 -0.24 -11.21 4.52
CA ALA A 139 -1.54 -11.18 3.86
C ALA A 139 -1.41 -11.41 2.35
N GLY A 140 -0.49 -10.74 1.67
CA GLY A 140 -0.25 -10.93 0.24
C GLY A 140 0.21 -12.35 -0.11
N ALA A 141 1.14 -12.91 0.68
CA ALA A 141 1.65 -14.26 0.48
C ALA A 141 0.58 -15.33 0.72
N LEU A 142 -0.29 -15.16 1.72
CA LEU A 142 -1.41 -16.07 1.98
C LEU A 142 -2.34 -16.24 0.76
N PHE A 143 -2.51 -15.18 -0.03
CA PHE A 143 -3.32 -15.23 -1.26
C PHE A 143 -2.48 -15.43 -2.53
N GLY A 144 -1.17 -15.62 -2.40
CA GLY A 144 -0.29 -15.95 -3.52
C GLY A 144 0.06 -14.77 -4.43
N TYR A 145 -0.01 -13.53 -3.96
CA TYR A 145 0.36 -12.36 -4.77
C TYR A 145 1.88 -12.14 -4.79
N PRO A 146 2.47 -11.86 -5.97
CA PRO A 146 3.85 -11.38 -6.03
C PRO A 146 3.96 -10.03 -5.33
N SER A 147 5.13 -9.76 -4.76
CA SER A 147 5.39 -8.52 -4.05
C SER A 147 6.73 -7.91 -4.42
N GLY A 148 7.00 -6.70 -3.94
CA GLY A 148 8.23 -6.01 -4.28
C GLY A 148 8.80 -5.12 -3.20
N TYR A 149 10.11 -4.94 -3.29
CA TYR A 149 10.89 -4.03 -2.48
C TYR A 149 11.78 -3.17 -3.39
N MET A 150 11.78 -1.86 -3.18
CA MET A 150 12.71 -0.96 -3.86
C MET A 150 14.02 -0.89 -3.08
N TYR A 151 15.11 -1.34 -3.68
CA TYR A 151 16.44 -1.18 -3.08
C TYR A 151 16.92 0.27 -3.27
N GLU A 152 16.93 1.04 -2.19
CA GLU A 152 17.10 2.50 -2.23
C GLU A 152 18.38 2.98 -2.92
N LYS A 153 19.50 2.25 -2.75
CA LYS A 153 20.82 2.65 -3.23
C LYS A 153 20.90 2.67 -4.75
N ASP A 154 20.39 1.63 -5.39
CA ASP A 154 20.49 1.44 -6.84
C ASP A 154 19.14 1.69 -7.55
N GLN A 155 18.10 2.06 -6.79
CA GLN A 155 16.71 2.22 -7.27
C GLN A 155 16.24 0.99 -8.07
N GLU A 156 16.67 -0.19 -7.62
CA GLU A 156 16.34 -1.45 -8.27
C GLU A 156 15.12 -2.08 -7.60
N LEU A 157 14.08 -2.37 -8.39
CA LEU A 157 12.96 -3.16 -7.95
C LEU A 157 13.39 -4.63 -7.78
N LEU A 158 13.25 -5.16 -6.58
CA LEU A 158 13.38 -6.58 -6.28
C LEU A 158 11.99 -7.20 -6.20
N VAL A 159 11.70 -8.14 -7.09
CA VAL A 159 10.44 -8.90 -7.07
C VAL A 159 10.60 -10.09 -6.13
N VAL A 160 9.69 -10.17 -5.15
CA VAL A 160 9.64 -11.22 -4.14
C VAL A 160 8.49 -12.17 -4.48
N PRO A 161 8.77 -13.46 -4.76
CA PRO A 161 7.72 -14.43 -5.01
C PRO A 161 6.89 -14.67 -3.74
N PRO A 162 5.60 -15.02 -3.85
CA PRO A 162 4.79 -15.34 -2.69
C PRO A 162 5.38 -16.55 -1.96
N ILE A 163 5.50 -16.44 -0.64
CA ILE A 163 5.85 -17.57 0.22
C ILE A 163 4.62 -18.49 0.29
N PRO A 164 4.78 -19.82 0.11
CA PRO A 164 3.67 -20.75 0.26
C PRO A 164 3.22 -20.79 1.72
N ILE A 165 2.15 -20.07 2.03
CA ILE A 165 1.51 -20.02 3.35
C ILE A 165 0.11 -20.59 3.22
N GLU A 166 -0.23 -21.55 4.08
CA GLU A 166 -1.56 -22.15 4.14
C GLU A 166 -2.12 -22.10 5.55
N ILE A 167 -3.43 -21.91 5.66
CA ILE A 167 -4.14 -22.00 6.94
C ILE A 167 -4.38 -23.47 7.27
N ASN A 168 -3.88 -23.92 8.41
CA ASN A 168 -4.15 -25.26 8.91
C ASN A 168 -5.55 -25.34 9.55
N PHE A 169 -6.56 -25.63 8.71
CA PHE A 169 -7.95 -25.75 9.15
C PHE A 169 -8.17 -26.88 10.16
N ASP A 170 -7.41 -27.98 10.07
CA ASP A 170 -7.51 -29.09 11.03
C ASP A 170 -7.12 -28.65 12.44
N LEU A 171 -6.07 -27.85 12.57
CA LEU A 171 -5.62 -27.29 13.84
C LEU A 171 -6.66 -26.32 14.41
N ILE A 172 -7.27 -25.48 13.56
CA ILE A 172 -8.34 -24.57 13.98
C ILE A 172 -9.55 -25.37 14.47
N ALA A 173 -10.00 -26.37 13.71
CA ALA A 173 -11.13 -27.21 14.05
C ALA A 173 -10.90 -27.97 15.38
N LYS A 174 -9.70 -28.54 15.54
CA LYS A 174 -9.27 -29.24 16.77
C LYS A 174 -9.31 -28.34 18.00
N ASN A 175 -8.96 -27.06 17.86
CA ASN A 175 -8.84 -26.11 18.98
C ASN A 175 -9.98 -25.09 19.05
N LYS A 176 -11.10 -25.31 18.34
CA LYS A 176 -12.19 -24.32 18.16
C LYS A 176 -12.70 -23.71 19.48
N ASN A 177 -12.81 -24.50 20.54
CA ASN A 177 -13.33 -24.03 21.82
C ASN A 177 -12.36 -23.08 22.52
N PHE A 178 -11.06 -23.38 22.46
CA PHE A 178 -10.02 -22.51 23.01
C PHE A 178 -9.98 -21.17 22.26
N ILE A 179 -10.00 -21.23 20.92
CA ILE A 179 -10.03 -20.03 20.07
C ILE A 179 -11.29 -19.20 20.36
N ALA A 180 -12.47 -19.83 20.46
CA ALA A 180 -13.70 -19.14 20.80
C ALA A 180 -13.65 -18.46 22.18
N ASN A 181 -12.96 -19.05 23.16
CA ASN A 181 -12.79 -18.45 24.48
C ASN A 181 -11.80 -17.26 24.45
N LEU A 182 -10.74 -17.33 23.64
CA LEU A 182 -9.83 -16.21 23.40
C LEU A 182 -10.55 -15.01 22.76
N LEU A 183 -11.43 -15.27 21.80
CA LEU A 183 -12.18 -14.19 21.13
C LEU A 183 -13.19 -13.50 22.06
N LYS A 184 -13.71 -14.21 23.08
CA LYS A 184 -14.61 -13.65 24.10
C LYS A 184 -13.89 -12.76 25.11
N THR A 185 -12.58 -12.94 25.31
CA THR A 185 -11.80 -12.19 26.31
C THR A 185 -11.28 -10.86 25.81
N GLY A 186 -11.42 -10.56 24.50
CA GLY A 186 -11.04 -9.28 23.88
C GLY A 186 -12.19 -8.30 23.62
N GLN A 187 -13.40 -8.60 24.11
CA GLN A 187 -14.57 -7.69 24.12
C GLN A 187 -14.66 -6.87 25.39
#